data_AF-A0AB73TH26-F1
#
_entry.id   AF-A0AB73TH26-F1
#
_cell.length_a   1.000
_cell.length_b   1.000
_cell.length_c   1.000
_cell.angle_alpha   90.00
_cell.angle_beta   90.00
_cell.angle_gamma   90.00
#
_symmetry.space_group_name_H-M   'P 1'
#
loop_
_entity.id
_entity.type
_entity.pdbx_description
1 polymer ?
#
loop_
_entity_poly.entity_id
_entity_poly.type
_entity_poly.pdbx_seq_one_letter_code
_entity_poly.pdbx_strand_id
1 'polypeptide(L)'
;MGYLTYDGQTAEIQMDDRTLAHLQIVIISKLRRQESFAFSWKEPVAKGDGRSTIWIFPTVSLRFKFEGSRPPAVNEAWIDVLKRSINSNGGLQIVPEPIGSAAAPGSATATRP
;
A
#
# COMPACT_ATOMS: atom_id res chain seq x y z
N MET A 1 7.97 10.95 -4.52
CA MET A 1 7.16 10.92 -3.28
C MET A 1 5.71 11.00 -3.70
N GLY A 2 4.81 10.35 -2.97
CA GLY A 2 3.40 10.27 -3.30
C GLY A 2 2.51 10.73 -2.13
N TYR A 3 1.32 11.21 -2.48
CA TYR A 3 0.32 11.70 -1.53
C TYR A 3 -1.00 10.95 -1.72
N LEU A 4 -1.54 10.44 -0.62
CA LEU A 4 -2.91 9.97 -0.52
C LEU A 4 -3.74 11.04 0.18
N THR A 5 -4.83 11.45 -0.46
CA THR A 5 -5.74 12.47 0.04
C THR A 5 -7.14 11.87 0.17
N TYR A 6 -7.68 11.84 1.38
CA TYR A 6 -9.02 11.33 1.68
C TYR A 6 -9.89 12.42 2.31
N ASP A 7 -11.11 12.58 1.80
CA ASP A 7 -12.08 13.58 2.27
C ASP A 7 -11.54 15.03 2.22
N GLY A 8 -10.95 15.41 1.07
CA GLY A 8 -10.32 16.73 0.93
C GLY A 8 -9.00 16.82 1.70
N GLN A 9 -8.70 17.96 2.35
CA GLN A 9 -7.39 18.19 2.99
C GLN A 9 -7.26 17.60 4.40
N THR A 10 -8.31 16.96 4.93
CA THR A 10 -8.34 16.48 6.32
C THR A 10 -7.34 15.36 6.58
N ALA A 11 -7.02 14.55 5.56
CA ALA A 11 -6.02 13.48 5.66
C ALA A 11 -5.13 13.46 4.41
N GLU A 12 -4.04 14.25 4.43
CA GLU A 12 -2.95 14.15 3.45
C GLU A 12 -1.80 13.31 4.01
N ILE A 13 -1.54 12.19 3.34
CA ILE A 13 -0.60 11.15 3.78
C ILE A 13 0.53 11.08 2.78
N GLN A 14 1.73 11.44 3.21
CA GLN A 14 2.94 11.38 2.39
C GLN A 14 3.61 10.00 2.55
N MET A 15 3.95 9.37 1.44
CA MET A 15 4.64 8.07 1.40
C MET A 15 5.43 7.91 0.10
N ASP A 16 6.21 6.84 -0.03
CA ASP A 16 6.90 6.54 -1.29
C ASP A 16 5.93 6.21 -2.42
N ASP A 17 6.26 6.62 -3.66
CA ASP A 17 5.44 6.35 -4.84
C ASP A 17 5.21 4.85 -5.03
N ARG A 18 6.21 4.03 -4.72
CA ARG A 18 6.12 2.56 -4.76
C ARG A 18 5.04 2.08 -3.79
N THR A 19 5.08 2.49 -2.52
CA THR A 19 4.06 2.13 -1.53
C THR A 19 2.67 2.62 -1.96
N LEU A 20 2.56 3.84 -2.46
CA LEU A 20 1.30 4.42 -2.94
C LEU A 20 0.70 3.63 -4.10
N ALA A 21 1.51 3.15 -5.04
CA ALA A 21 1.03 2.34 -6.18
C ALA A 21 0.45 1.00 -5.74
N HIS A 22 1.10 0.32 -4.78
CA HIS A 22 0.59 -0.95 -4.25
C HIS A 22 -0.71 -0.75 -3.47
N LEU A 23 -0.78 0.29 -2.64
CA LEU A 23 -1.99 0.65 -1.91
C LEU A 23 -3.12 1.03 -2.87
N GLN A 24 -2.84 1.79 -3.93
CA GLN A 24 -3.83 2.16 -4.94
C GLN A 24 -4.51 0.91 -5.54
N ILE A 25 -3.74 -0.11 -5.91
CA ILE A 25 -4.26 -1.35 -6.49
C ILE A 25 -5.19 -2.07 -5.51
N VAL A 26 -4.75 -2.22 -4.25
CA VAL A 26 -5.50 -2.94 -3.21
C VAL A 26 -6.76 -2.18 -2.80
N ILE A 27 -6.65 -0.87 -2.61
CA ILE A 27 -7.76 0.02 -2.24
C ILE A 27 -8.81 0.03 -3.35
N ILE A 28 -8.42 0.25 -4.61
CA ILE A 28 -9.35 0.23 -5.74
C ILE A 28 -10.06 -1.14 -5.85
N SER A 29 -9.33 -2.23 -5.62
CA SER A 29 -9.91 -3.58 -5.63
C SER A 29 -11.01 -3.76 -4.56
N LYS A 30 -10.87 -3.13 -3.39
CA LYS A 30 -11.86 -3.18 -2.30
C LYS A 30 -13.03 -2.23 -2.52
N LEU A 31 -12.77 -1.01 -2.97
CA LEU A 31 -13.82 -0.04 -3.27
C LEU A 31 -14.72 -0.50 -4.43
N ARG A 32 -14.16 -1.23 -5.42
CA ARG A 32 -14.94 -1.89 -6.48
C ARG A 32 -15.94 -2.92 -5.97
N ARG A 33 -15.68 -3.52 -4.81
CA ARG A 33 -16.60 -4.46 -4.13
C ARG A 33 -17.57 -3.75 -3.18
N GLN A 34 -17.55 -2.41 -3.15
CA GLN A 34 -18.31 -1.58 -2.21
C GLN A 34 -18.05 -1.91 -0.73
N GLU A 35 -16.86 -2.44 -0.43
CA GLU A 35 -16.46 -2.74 0.93
C GLU A 35 -15.80 -1.52 1.57
N SER A 36 -16.33 -1.08 2.72
CA SER A 36 -15.65 -0.11 3.58
C SER A 36 -14.60 -0.82 4.45
N PHE A 37 -13.50 -0.12 4.74
CA PHE A 37 -12.41 -0.68 5.54
C PHE A 37 -11.66 0.41 6.30
N ALA A 38 -11.03 0.03 7.40
CA ALA A 38 -10.10 0.89 8.12
C ALA A 38 -8.72 0.84 7.44
N PHE A 39 -8.09 2.01 7.27
CA PHE A 39 -6.71 2.15 6.82
C PHE A 39 -5.89 2.77 7.94
N SER A 40 -4.85 2.06 8.39
CA SER A 40 -3.97 2.50 9.46
C SER A 40 -2.54 2.62 8.95
N TRP A 41 -1.88 3.72 9.31
CA TRP A 41 -0.47 3.92 9.00
C TRP A 41 0.25 4.51 10.21
N LYS A 42 1.57 4.31 10.24
CA LYS A 42 2.43 5.00 11.20
C LYS A 42 2.78 6.38 10.64
N GLU A 43 2.53 7.42 11.41
CA GLU A 43 2.98 8.76 11.03
C GLU A 43 4.48 8.92 11.29
N PRO A 44 5.20 9.60 10.39
CA PRO A 44 6.61 9.88 10.62
C PRO A 44 6.79 10.72 11.89
N VAL A 45 7.91 10.52 12.58
CA VAL A 45 8.26 11.21 13.84
C VAL A 45 8.06 12.73 13.72
N ALA A 46 8.33 13.30 12.55
CA ALA A 46 8.16 14.72 12.25
C ALA A 46 6.72 15.26 12.37
N LYS A 47 5.70 14.39 12.27
CA LYS A 47 4.28 14.77 12.42
C LYS A 47 3.67 14.38 13.78
N GLY A 48 4.46 13.80 14.70
CA GLY A 48 4.00 13.54 16.07
C GLY A 48 4.14 12.11 16.57
N ASP A 49 4.92 11.25 15.90
CA ASP A 49 5.20 9.85 16.27
C ASP A 49 3.95 9.10 16.79
N GLY A 50 3.05 8.76 15.87
CA GLY A 50 1.76 8.16 16.21
C GLY A 50 1.31 7.12 15.19
N ARG A 51 0.16 6.49 15.49
CA ARG A 51 -0.57 5.66 14.55
C ARG A 51 -1.88 6.35 14.20
N SER A 52 -2.01 6.76 12.94
CA SER A 52 -3.27 7.29 12.43
C SER A 52 -4.09 6.19 11.79
N THR A 53 -5.41 6.28 11.92
CA THR A 53 -6.37 5.35 11.31
C THR A 53 -7.54 6.13 10.76
N ILE A 54 -7.89 5.87 9.50
CA ILE A 54 -9.06 6.46 8.84
C ILE A 54 -10.00 5.35 8.38
N TRP A 55 -11.28 5.67 8.30
CA TRP A 55 -12.27 4.81 7.66
C TRP A 55 -12.45 5.23 6.21
N ILE A 56 -12.24 4.31 5.28
CA ILE A 56 -12.44 4.53 3.85
C ILE A 56 -13.80 3.98 3.42
N PHE A 57 -14.63 4.84 2.83
CA PHE A 57 -15.93 4.52 2.27
C PHE A 57 -15.93 4.66 0.74
N PRO A 58 -16.67 3.80 0.00
CA PRO A 58 -16.72 3.86 -1.47
C PRO A 58 -17.41 5.10 -2.04
N THR A 59 -18.15 5.84 -1.21
CA THR A 59 -18.87 7.07 -1.61
C THR A 59 -18.05 8.34 -1.44
N VAL A 60 -16.87 8.27 -0.81
CA VAL A 60 -16.01 9.42 -0.51
C VAL A 60 -14.91 9.55 -1.55
N SER A 61 -14.58 10.78 -1.93
CA SER A 61 -13.52 11.05 -2.91
C SER A 61 -12.15 10.69 -2.35
N LEU A 62 -11.41 9.86 -3.10
CA LEU A 62 -10.04 9.45 -2.80
C LEU A 62 -9.13 9.88 -3.94
N ARG A 63 -8.04 10.59 -3.64
CA ARG A 63 -7.07 11.05 -4.63
C ARG A 63 -5.69 10.46 -4.34
N PHE A 64 -5.11 9.87 -5.39
CA PHE A 64 -3.72 9.41 -5.42
C PHE A 64 -2.90 10.39 -6.26
N LYS A 65 -1.88 11.01 -5.67
CA LYS A 65 -0.97 11.92 -6.39
C LYS A 65 0.44 11.34 -6.32
N PHE A 66 1.06 11.14 -7.47
CA PHE A 66 2.45 10.69 -7.59
C PHE A 66 3.29 11.85 -8.10
N GLU A 67 4.47 12.08 -7.52
CA GLU A 67 5.40 13.11 -8.04
C GLU A 67 6.36 12.53 -9.08
N GLY A 68 6.52 11.20 -9.13
CA GLY A 68 7.33 10.54 -10.14
C GLY A 68 6.69 10.52 -11.54
N SER A 69 7.48 10.77 -12.59
CA SER A 69 7.03 10.66 -13.99
C SER A 69 6.94 9.22 -14.51
N ARG A 70 7.52 8.23 -13.81
CA ARG A 70 7.49 6.82 -14.22
C ARG A 70 6.60 6.00 -13.27
N PRO A 71 5.76 5.09 -13.80
CA PRO A 71 5.01 4.17 -12.95
C PRO A 71 5.98 3.30 -12.14
N PRO A 72 5.81 3.21 -10.80
CA PRO A 72 6.67 2.38 -9.96
C PRO A 72 6.55 0.90 -10.35
N ALA A 73 7.65 0.16 -10.25
CA ALA A 73 7.61 -1.29 -10.40
C ALA A 73 6.74 -1.90 -9.29
N VAL A 74 5.77 -2.72 -9.70
CA VAL A 74 4.80 -3.36 -8.82
C VAL A 74 5.29 -4.77 -8.46
N ASN A 75 5.20 -5.12 -7.18
CA ASN A 75 5.52 -6.43 -6.62
C ASN A 75 4.23 -7.16 -6.24
N GLU A 76 3.89 -8.20 -7.00
CA GLU A 76 2.66 -8.99 -6.80
C GLU A 76 2.61 -9.64 -5.42
N ALA A 77 3.74 -10.13 -4.92
CA ALA A 77 3.82 -10.74 -3.59
C ALA A 77 3.45 -9.73 -2.49
N TRP A 78 3.83 -8.46 -2.66
CA TRP A 78 3.48 -7.40 -1.71
C TRP A 78 1.99 -7.05 -1.79
N ILE A 79 1.41 -7.02 -3.00
CA ILE A 79 -0.05 -6.88 -3.18
C ILE A 79 -0.80 -7.98 -2.44
N ASP A 80 -0.37 -9.24 -2.52
CA ASP A 80 -1.04 -10.33 -1.82
C ASP A 80 -0.94 -10.22 -0.30
N VAL A 81 0.21 -9.76 0.22
CA VAL A 81 0.35 -9.47 1.66
C VAL A 81 -0.60 -8.34 2.08
N LEU A 82 -0.68 -7.26 1.31
CA LEU A 82 -1.57 -6.13 1.59
C LEU A 82 -3.05 -6.53 1.49
N LYS A 83 -3.42 -7.35 0.50
CA LYS A 83 -4.77 -7.94 0.36
C LYS A 83 -5.14 -8.80 1.56
N ARG A 84 -4.21 -9.60 2.08
CA ARG A 84 -4.43 -10.39 3.31
C ARG A 84 -4.61 -9.47 4.53
N SER A 85 -3.81 -8.40 4.63
CA SER A 85 -3.92 -7.43 5.72
C SER A 85 -5.27 -6.73 5.73
N ILE A 86 -5.75 -6.22 4.60
CA ILE A 86 -7.04 -5.50 4.53
C ILE A 86 -8.25 -6.39 4.82
N ASN A 87 -8.12 -7.70 4.67
CA ASN A 87 -9.17 -8.67 5.03
C ASN A 87 -9.12 -9.06 6.52
N SER A 88 -8.10 -8.61 7.26
CA SER A 88 -7.96 -8.88 8.69
C SER A 88 -8.72 -7.86 9.53
N ASN A 89 -9.11 -8.26 10.73
CA ASN A 89 -9.92 -7.45 11.66
C ASN A 89 -9.29 -6.09 12.07
N GLY A 90 -8.00 -5.90 11.80
CA GLY A 90 -7.24 -4.69 12.09
C GLY A 90 -7.18 -3.66 10.95
N GLY A 91 -7.78 -3.95 9.78
CA GLY A 91 -7.76 -3.07 8.62
C GLY A 91 -6.47 -3.15 7.78
N LEU A 92 -6.39 -2.32 6.74
CA LEU A 92 -5.21 -2.22 5.87
C LEU A 92 -4.09 -1.51 6.61
N GLN A 93 -2.99 -2.20 6.83
CA GLN A 93 -1.78 -1.63 7.42
C GLN A 93 -0.69 -1.47 6.36
N ILE A 94 0.03 -0.34 6.41
CA ILE A 94 1.25 -0.19 5.62
C ILE A 94 2.31 -1.12 6.21
N VAL A 95 2.60 -2.21 5.52
CA VAL A 95 3.69 -3.12 5.86
C VAL A 95 4.90 -2.87 4.95
N PRO A 96 6.13 -2.88 5.49
CA PRO A 96 7.34 -2.76 4.68
C PRO A 96 7.40 -3.91 3.66
N GLU A 97 7.99 -3.64 2.50
CA GLU A 97 8.16 -4.63 1.44
C GLU A 97 8.84 -5.88 2.00
N PRO A 98 8.24 -7.08 1.84
CA PRO A 98 8.86 -8.30 2.32
C PRO A 98 10.18 -8.53 1.56
N ILE A 99 11.29 -8.42 2.29
CA ILE A 99 12.64 -8.88 1.91
C ILE A 99 12.58 -10.39 1.65
N GLY A 100 12.19 -10.75 0.43
CA GLY A 100 11.96 -12.14 0.00
C GLY A 100 11.42 -12.29 -1.41
N SER A 101 10.93 -11.21 -2.03
CA SER A 101 10.56 -11.20 -3.46
C SER A 101 11.49 -10.27 -4.26
N ALA A 102 12.79 -10.34 -3.98
CA ALA A 102 13.78 -10.10 -5.01
C ALA A 102 13.93 -11.43 -5.75
N ALA A 103 13.54 -11.46 -7.02
CA ALA A 103 13.71 -12.59 -7.89
C ALA A 103 15.07 -13.25 -7.66
N ALA A 104 15.08 -14.50 -7.21
CA ALA A 104 16.29 -15.31 -7.18
C ALA A 104 16.77 -15.48 -8.63
N PRO A 105 17.97 -15.01 -9.00
CA PRO A 105 18.52 -15.34 -10.30
C PRO A 105 19.03 -16.78 -10.25
N GLY A 106 18.47 -17.62 -11.13
CA GLY A 106 19.15 -18.79 -11.66
C GLY A 106 19.17 -20.00 -10.74
N SER A 107 18.21 -20.90 -10.96
CA SER A 107 18.40 -22.33 -10.82
C SER A 107 19.65 -22.77 -11.60
N ALA A 108 20.79 -22.85 -10.91
CA ALA A 108 21.97 -23.52 -11.41
C ALA A 108 21.79 -25.03 -11.19
N THR A 109 21.45 -25.68 -12.29
CA THR A 109 21.33 -27.12 -12.51
C THR A 109 22.43 -27.91 -11.80
N ALA A 110 22.05 -28.76 -10.84
CA ALA A 110 22.94 -29.74 -10.25
C ALA A 110 23.36 -30.75 -11.33
N THR A 111 24.64 -30.69 -11.74
CA THR A 111 25.28 -31.74 -12.53
C THR A 111 25.94 -32.74 -11.59
N ARG A 112 25.55 -34.00 -11.76
CA ARG A 112 25.98 -35.22 -11.06
C ARG A 112 27.42 -35.61 -11.44
N PRO A 113 28.17 -36.27 -10.55
CA PRO A 113 28.98 -37.44 -10.92
C PRO A 113 28.29 -38.74 -10.51
#